data_AF-A0A1F2Z3T8-F1
#
_entry.id   AF-A0A1F2Z3T8-F1
#
_cell.length_a   1.000
_cell.length_b   1.000
_cell.length_c   1.000
_cell.angle_alpha   90.00
_cell.angle_beta   90.00
_cell.angle_gamma   90.00
#
_symmetry.space_group_name_H-M   'P 1'
#
loop_
_entity.id
_entity.type
_entity.pdbx_description
1 polymer ?
#
loop_
_entity_poly.entity_id
_entity_poly.type
_entity_poly.pdbx_seq_one_letter_code
_entity_poly.pdbx_strand_id
1 'polypeptide(L)'
;MVKIFVAQTHDKDRKLVCSFLENSGYKVEPNTTDPESLVWLARKISLISKPFVIVTSQTDESGCGYVSNMLHTVALSRPVSTLTIVYTRAAANQGNLPGVVHFIANLVRTPLHELRIIPKFAEDTREQEHEKLLSSITDFSASLNNS
;
A
#
# COMPACT_ATOMS: atom_id res chain seq x y z
N MET A 1 -6.96 -14.13 9.06
CA MET A 1 -5.82 -13.20 9.04
C MET A 1 -5.65 -12.65 7.64
N VAL A 2 -5.62 -11.32 7.49
CA VAL A 2 -5.49 -10.65 6.19
C VAL A 2 -4.10 -10.86 5.60
N LYS A 3 -4.02 -11.06 4.29
CA LYS A 3 -2.74 -11.15 3.58
C LYS A 3 -2.25 -9.74 3.27
N ILE A 4 -0.97 -9.46 3.45
CA ILE A 4 -0.39 -8.15 3.18
C ILE A 4 0.63 -8.25 2.03
N PHE A 5 0.48 -7.39 1.02
CA PHE A 5 1.45 -7.22 -0.05
C PHE A 5 2.22 -5.92 0.18
N VAL A 6 3.55 -5.98 0.26
CA VAL A 6 4.39 -4.78 0.42
C VAL A 6 5.11 -4.52 -0.89
N ALA A 7 4.65 -3.52 -1.64
CA ALA A 7 5.18 -3.14 -2.94
C ALA A 7 5.94 -1.80 -2.84
N GLN A 8 7.27 -1.86 -2.75
CA GLN A 8 8.11 -0.66 -2.59
C GLN A 8 9.32 -0.65 -3.52
N THR A 9 9.71 0.55 -3.97
CA THR A 9 10.83 0.78 -4.88
C THR A 9 12.17 0.44 -4.22
N HIS A 10 12.39 0.94 -3.01
CA HIS A 10 13.66 0.75 -2.29
C HIS A 10 13.66 -0.54 -1.46
N ASP A 11 14.63 -1.41 -1.72
CA ASP A 11 14.76 -2.71 -1.04
C ASP A 11 14.93 -2.57 0.47
N LYS A 12 15.69 -1.57 0.95
CA LYS A 12 15.88 -1.31 2.39
C LYS A 12 14.55 -1.02 3.08
N ASP A 13 13.75 -0.12 2.51
CA ASP A 13 12.44 0.22 3.08
C ASP A 13 11.49 -0.96 3.03
N ARG A 14 11.49 -1.70 1.91
CA ARG A 14 10.66 -2.88 1.76
C ARG A 14 10.96 -3.89 2.85
N LYS A 15 12.24 -4.21 3.07
CA LYS A 15 12.69 -5.14 4.12
C LYS A 15 12.28 -4.66 5.50
N LEU A 16 12.49 -3.38 5.82
CA LEU A 16 12.11 -2.81 7.11
C LEU A 16 10.60 -2.95 7.37
N VAL A 17 9.75 -2.57 6.40
CA VAL A 17 8.29 -2.68 6.54
C VAL A 17 7.85 -4.14 6.62
N CYS A 18 8.45 -5.04 5.84
CA CYS A 18 8.14 -6.47 5.91
C CYS A 18 8.47 -7.03 7.29
N SER A 19 9.70 -6.83 7.78
CA SER A 19 10.13 -7.33 9.09
C SER A 19 9.27 -6.76 10.22
N PHE A 20 8.90 -5.48 10.16
CA PHE A 20 8.01 -4.87 11.14
C PHE A 20 6.63 -5.54 11.20
N LEU A 21 6.01 -5.79 10.03
CA LEU A 21 4.71 -6.43 9.95
C LEU A 21 4.76 -7.92 10.30
N GLU A 22 5.81 -8.63 9.90
CA GLU A 22 6.05 -10.03 10.26
C GLU A 22 6.24 -10.20 11.77
N ASN A 23 7.02 -9.30 12.41
CA ASN A 23 7.17 -9.26 13.88
C ASN A 23 5.85 -8.96 14.60
N SER A 24 4.91 -8.30 13.92
CA SER A 24 3.55 -8.04 14.41
C SER A 24 2.58 -9.20 14.11
N GLY A 25 3.07 -10.32 13.58
CA GLY A 25 2.29 -11.53 13.32
C GLY A 25 1.60 -11.58 11.96
N TYR A 26 1.84 -10.63 11.06
CA TYR A 26 1.20 -10.62 9.74
C TYR A 26 1.95 -11.50 8.72
N LYS A 27 1.18 -12.08 7.78
CA LYS A 27 1.74 -12.80 6.63
C LYS A 27 1.97 -11.80 5.51
N VAL A 28 3.24 -11.46 5.31
CA VAL A 28 3.67 -10.44 4.35
C VAL A 28 4.18 -11.08 3.07
N GLU A 29 3.97 -10.41 1.95
CA GLU A 29 4.54 -10.78 0.66
C GLU A 29 5.24 -9.57 0.04
N PRO A 30 6.59 -9.57 0.00
CA PRO A 30 7.36 -8.47 -0.56
C PRO A 30 7.29 -8.47 -2.08
N ASN A 31 7.18 -7.28 -2.67
CA ASN A 31 7.20 -7.04 -4.11
C ASN A 31 8.01 -5.78 -4.41
N THR A 32 8.73 -5.78 -5.53
CA THR A 32 9.32 -4.57 -6.12
C THR A 32 8.25 -3.81 -6.90
N THR A 33 8.58 -2.60 -7.34
CA THR A 33 7.66 -1.74 -8.10
C THR A 33 8.15 -1.43 -9.51
N ASP A 34 9.08 -2.25 -10.03
CA ASP A 34 9.35 -2.26 -11.48
C ASP A 34 8.10 -2.74 -12.25
N PRO A 35 7.94 -2.32 -13.52
CA PRO A 35 6.71 -2.58 -14.27
C PRO A 35 6.32 -4.06 -14.37
N GLU A 36 7.29 -4.96 -14.59
CA GLU A 36 7.03 -6.40 -14.72
C GLU A 36 6.53 -7.00 -13.40
N SER A 37 7.16 -6.62 -12.30
CA SER A 37 6.77 -7.07 -10.96
C SER A 37 5.39 -6.55 -10.56
N LEU A 38 5.02 -5.33 -10.97
CA LEU A 38 3.68 -4.79 -10.76
C LEU A 38 2.61 -5.53 -11.57
N VAL A 39 2.92 -5.90 -12.82
CA VAL A 39 2.03 -6.74 -13.63
C VAL A 39 1.83 -8.12 -12.99
N TRP A 40 2.92 -8.73 -12.50
CA TRP A 40 2.83 -10.01 -11.80
C TRP A 40 2.04 -9.89 -10.49
N LEU A 41 2.28 -8.84 -9.71
CA LEU A 41 1.53 -8.54 -8.48
C LEU A 41 0.05 -8.36 -8.78
N ALA A 42 -0.32 -7.61 -9.82
CA ALA A 42 -1.72 -7.44 -10.23
C ALA A 42 -2.39 -8.78 -10.55
N ARG A 43 -1.71 -9.65 -11.30
CA ARG A 43 -2.18 -11.01 -11.62
C ARG A 43 -2.31 -11.87 -10.38
N LYS A 44 -1.38 -11.77 -9.44
CA LYS A 44 -1.44 -12.55 -8.21
C LYS A 44 -2.58 -12.08 -7.31
N ILE A 45 -2.71 -10.76 -7.16
CA ILE A 45 -3.79 -10.15 -6.40
C ILE A 45 -5.13 -10.53 -7.03
N SER A 46 -5.29 -10.55 -8.36
CA SER A 46 -6.58 -10.90 -8.98
C SER A 46 -7.09 -12.30 -8.59
N LEU A 47 -6.20 -13.22 -8.23
CA LEU A 47 -6.56 -14.58 -7.77
C LEU A 47 -7.03 -14.64 -6.30
N ILE A 48 -6.93 -13.55 -5.53
CA ILE A 48 -6.97 -13.62 -4.05
C ILE A 48 -8.29 -13.97 -3.34
N SER A 49 -9.53 -13.78 -3.78
CA SER A 49 -10.80 -14.19 -3.09
C SER A 49 -11.09 -13.78 -1.62
N LYS A 50 -10.11 -13.44 -0.77
CA LYS A 50 -10.28 -12.99 0.62
C LYS A 50 -9.76 -11.57 0.81
N PRO A 51 -10.23 -10.81 1.81
CA PRO A 51 -9.72 -9.47 2.08
C PRO A 51 -8.19 -9.42 2.26
N PHE A 52 -7.57 -8.37 1.74
CA PHE A 52 -6.13 -8.20 1.75
C PHE A 52 -5.73 -6.72 1.85
N VAL A 53 -4.46 -6.49 2.17
CA VAL A 53 -3.86 -5.16 2.30
C VAL A 53 -2.73 -5.01 1.28
N ILE A 54 -2.61 -3.84 0.66
CA ILE A 54 -1.45 -3.44 -0.13
C ILE A 54 -0.79 -2.27 0.58
N VAL A 55 0.52 -2.36 0.83
CA VAL A 55 1.34 -1.29 1.38
C VAL A 55 2.34 -0.86 0.32
N THR A 56 2.34 0.42 -0.06
CA THR A 56 3.22 0.92 -1.13
C THR A 56 3.85 2.26 -0.81
N SER A 57 5.03 2.50 -1.39
CA SER A 57 5.74 3.78 -1.33
C SER A 57 6.46 4.00 -2.65
N GLN A 58 6.39 5.22 -3.19
CA GLN A 58 7.07 5.62 -4.42
C GLN A 58 7.81 6.94 -4.20
N THR A 59 8.97 7.06 -4.84
CA THR A 59 9.86 8.23 -4.74
C THR A 59 9.88 9.08 -5.99
N ASP A 60 9.42 8.54 -7.12
CA ASP A 60 9.39 9.21 -8.42
C ASP A 60 7.99 9.13 -9.06
N GLU A 61 7.71 10.03 -9.99
CA GLU A 61 6.40 10.15 -10.65
C GLU A 61 6.06 8.93 -11.52
N SER A 62 7.06 8.33 -12.17
CA SER A 62 6.85 7.17 -13.04
C SER A 62 6.40 5.95 -12.24
N GLY A 63 7.04 5.69 -11.10
CA GLY A 63 6.65 4.66 -10.15
C GLY A 63 5.27 4.91 -9.56
N CYS A 64 4.92 6.17 -9.28
CA CYS A 64 3.55 6.52 -8.89
C CYS A 64 2.56 6.11 -10.00
N GLY A 65 2.80 6.48 -11.26
CA GLY A 65 1.92 6.12 -12.38
C GLY A 65 1.68 4.62 -12.52
N TYR A 66 2.76 3.81 -12.48
CA TYR A 66 2.63 2.35 -12.59
C TYR A 66 1.85 1.72 -11.44
N VAL A 67 2.14 2.13 -10.20
CA VAL A 67 1.40 1.64 -9.03
C VAL A 67 -0.07 2.06 -9.11
N SER A 68 -0.38 3.24 -9.65
CA SER A 68 -1.76 3.75 -9.76
C SER A 68 -2.55 2.83 -10.68
N ASN A 69 -2.02 2.58 -11.87
CA ASN A 69 -2.64 1.71 -12.87
C ASN A 69 -2.88 0.29 -12.33
N MET A 70 -1.92 -0.24 -11.56
CA MET A 70 -2.05 -1.54 -10.91
C MET A 70 -3.20 -1.53 -9.88
N LEU A 71 -3.23 -0.54 -8.99
CA LEU A 71 -4.26 -0.42 -7.95
C LEU A 71 -5.65 -0.18 -8.55
N HIS A 72 -5.77 0.60 -9.63
CA HIS A 72 -7.01 0.75 -10.40
C HIS A 72 -7.53 -0.58 -10.92
N THR A 73 -6.64 -1.36 -11.53
CA THR A 73 -6.97 -2.70 -12.04
C THR A 73 -7.48 -3.60 -10.90
N VAL A 74 -6.84 -3.54 -9.73
CA VAL A 74 -7.25 -4.28 -8.54
C VAL A 74 -8.61 -3.78 -7.99
N ALA A 75 -8.80 -2.47 -7.86
CA ALA A 75 -10.01 -1.87 -7.29
C ALA A 75 -11.27 -2.14 -8.11
N LEU A 76 -11.16 -2.05 -9.44
CA LEU A 76 -12.29 -2.17 -10.36
C LEU A 76 -12.71 -3.63 -10.60
N SER A 77 -11.81 -4.58 -10.42
CA SER A 77 -12.04 -5.95 -10.85
C SER A 77 -12.67 -6.86 -9.77
N ARG A 78 -12.95 -6.36 -8.56
CA ARG A 78 -13.16 -7.25 -7.40
C ARG A 78 -14.31 -6.89 -6.45
N PRO A 79 -15.12 -7.89 -6.05
CA PRO A 79 -16.05 -7.78 -4.93
C PRO A 79 -15.38 -8.19 -3.60
N VAL A 80 -14.13 -7.76 -3.36
CA VAL A 80 -13.37 -8.14 -2.16
C VAL A 80 -12.86 -6.89 -1.45
N SER A 81 -13.14 -6.78 -0.16
CA SER A 81 -12.65 -5.68 0.67
C SER A 81 -11.13 -5.60 0.63
N THR A 82 -10.61 -4.43 0.29
CA THR A 82 -9.18 -4.17 0.10
C THR A 82 -8.81 -2.88 0.81
N LEU A 83 -7.69 -2.90 1.53
CA LEU A 83 -7.06 -1.71 2.07
C LEU A 83 -5.77 -1.40 1.31
N THR A 84 -5.66 -0.21 0.77
CA THR A 84 -4.41 0.31 0.22
C THR A 84 -3.82 1.34 1.17
N ILE A 85 -2.57 1.15 1.58
CA ILE A 85 -1.80 2.07 2.43
C ILE A 85 -0.65 2.63 1.60
N VAL A 86 -0.62 3.96 1.48
CA VAL A 86 0.37 4.67 0.67
C VAL A 86 1.25 5.51 1.59
N TYR A 87 2.55 5.25 1.57
CA TYR A 87 3.56 6.10 2.18
C TYR A 87 3.97 7.22 1.23
N THR A 88 3.75 8.47 1.63
CA THR A 88 4.05 9.63 0.77
C THR A 88 5.45 10.18 1.07
N ARG A 89 6.49 9.62 0.44
CA ARG A 89 7.85 10.20 0.50
C ARG A 89 7.98 11.48 -0.31
N ALA A 90 7.32 11.56 -1.46
CA ALA A 90 7.49 12.65 -2.42
C ALA A 90 7.09 14.04 -1.87
N ALA A 91 6.21 14.08 -0.87
CA ALA A 91 5.77 15.32 -0.25
C ALA A 91 6.87 16.02 0.59
N ALA A 92 7.82 15.26 1.15
CA ALA A 92 8.79 15.80 2.11
C ALA A 92 10.09 16.30 1.46
N ASN A 93 10.52 15.71 0.33
CA ASN A 93 11.87 15.95 -0.17
C ASN A 93 12.01 16.93 -1.35
N GLN A 94 10.95 17.22 -2.14
CA GLN A 94 11.15 17.99 -3.39
C GLN A 94 9.98 18.87 -3.85
N GLY A 95 9.02 19.28 -3.00
CA GLY A 95 7.91 20.12 -3.45
C GLY A 95 6.95 19.46 -4.46
N ASN A 96 7.19 18.20 -4.84
CA ASN A 96 6.37 17.40 -5.77
C ASN A 96 5.20 16.69 -5.06
N LEU A 97 4.47 17.44 -4.23
CA LEU A 97 3.14 17.05 -3.75
C LEU A 97 2.15 16.69 -4.89
N PRO A 98 2.16 17.36 -6.08
CA PRO A 98 1.15 17.15 -7.11
C PRO A 98 1.07 15.71 -7.64
N GLY A 99 2.19 15.02 -7.83
CA GLY A 99 2.21 13.66 -8.41
C GLY A 99 1.53 12.61 -7.52
N VAL A 100 1.81 12.64 -6.21
CA VAL A 100 1.21 11.71 -5.24
C VAL A 100 -0.25 12.05 -4.95
N VAL A 101 -0.60 13.34 -4.90
CA VAL A 101 -2.00 13.78 -4.78
C VAL A 101 -2.79 13.40 -6.04
N HIS A 102 -2.22 13.53 -7.23
CA HIS A 102 -2.86 13.11 -8.48
C HIS A 102 -3.05 11.59 -8.53
N PHE A 103 -2.05 10.84 -8.09
CA PHE A 103 -2.15 9.39 -7.86
C PHE A 103 -3.29 9.02 -6.91
N ILE A 104 -3.38 9.66 -5.74
CA ILE A 104 -4.42 9.43 -4.73
C ILE A 104 -5.80 9.82 -5.26
N ALA A 105 -5.89 10.95 -5.96
CA ALA A 105 -7.13 11.49 -6.50
C ALA A 105 -7.71 10.58 -7.58
N ASN A 106 -6.83 9.92 -8.34
CA ASN A 106 -7.26 9.00 -9.39
C ASN A 106 -7.67 7.64 -8.83
N LEU A 107 -7.10 7.15 -7.71
CA LEU A 107 -7.44 5.83 -7.16
C LEU A 107 -8.96 5.63 -7.01
N VAL A 108 -9.46 4.63 -7.75
CA VAL A 108 -10.89 4.28 -7.76
C VAL A 108 -11.34 3.96 -6.34
N ARG A 109 -12.38 4.68 -5.91
CA ARG A 109 -13.09 4.42 -4.66
C ARG A 109 -14.28 3.54 -4.97
N THR A 110 -14.22 2.28 -4.55
CA THR A 110 -15.39 1.40 -4.49
C THR A 110 -15.82 1.27 -3.04
N PRO A 111 -17.07 0.83 -2.75
CA PRO A 111 -17.49 0.55 -1.37
C PRO A 111 -16.61 -0.48 -0.65
N LEU A 112 -15.81 -1.25 -1.40
CA LEU A 112 -14.94 -2.30 -0.89
C LEU A 112 -13.46 -1.91 -0.95
N HIS A 113 -13.11 -0.71 -1.40
CA HIS A 113 -11.71 -0.26 -1.46
C HIS A 113 -11.48 0.93 -0.53
N GLU A 114 -10.76 0.69 0.55
CA GLU A 114 -10.29 1.72 1.47
C GLU A 114 -8.88 2.20 1.11
N LEU A 115 -8.64 3.50 1.21
CA LEU A 115 -7.34 4.12 0.98
C LEU A 115 -6.89 4.86 2.25
N ARG A 116 -5.68 4.56 2.72
CA ARG A 116 -5.02 5.24 3.84
C ARG A 116 -3.70 5.81 3.37
N ILE A 117 -3.41 7.02 3.82
CA ILE A 117 -2.20 7.75 3.45
C ILE A 117 -1.41 7.99 4.73
N ILE A 118 -0.19 7.46 4.76
CA ILE A 118 0.73 7.66 5.87
C ILE A 118 1.84 8.59 5.37
N PRO A 119 1.89 9.84 5.84
CA PRO A 119 3.03 10.70 5.54
C PRO A 119 4.30 10.06 6.07
N LYS A 120 5.31 9.92 5.20
CA LYS A 120 6.65 9.47 5.58
C LYS A 120 7.45 10.71 5.96
N PHE A 121 7.70 10.87 7.25
CA PHE A 121 8.39 12.01 7.84
C PHE A 121 9.88 11.64 8.05
N ALA A 122 10.68 12.54 8.63
CA ALA A 122 12.13 12.33 8.84
C ALA A 122 12.42 11.06 9.68
N GLU A 123 13.68 10.62 9.77
CA GLU A 123 14.01 9.36 10.44
C GLU A 123 13.49 9.24 11.89
N ASP A 124 13.32 10.37 12.58
CA ASP A 124 12.87 10.47 13.97
C ASP A 124 11.37 10.17 14.19
N THR A 125 10.58 9.98 13.13
CA THR A 125 9.13 9.71 13.22
C THR A 125 8.75 8.29 12.80
N ARG A 126 9.75 7.41 12.63
CA ARG A 126 9.54 6.04 12.12
C ARG A 126 8.60 5.22 13.02
N GLU A 127 8.66 5.43 14.32
CA GLU A 127 7.76 4.77 15.29
C GLU A 127 6.29 5.17 15.04
N GLN A 128 6.02 6.46 14.86
CA GLN A 128 4.66 6.95 14.59
C GLN A 128 4.13 6.45 13.23
N GLU A 129 4.99 6.32 12.22
CA GLU A 129 4.63 5.74 10.93
C GLU A 129 4.22 4.27 11.05
N HIS A 130 5.00 3.52 11.83
CA HIS A 130 4.78 2.11 12.12
C HIS A 130 3.49 1.91 12.93
N GLU A 131 3.25 2.72 13.95
CA GLU A 131 2.01 2.73 14.72
C GLU A 131 0.79 3.01 13.83
N LYS A 132 0.87 4.03 12.98
CA LYS A 132 -0.21 4.34 12.02
C LYS A 132 -0.45 3.23 11.00
N LEU A 133 0.60 2.54 10.57
CA LEU A 133 0.49 1.38 9.69
C LEU A 133 -0.25 0.24 10.40
N LEU A 134 0.16 -0.11 11.62
CA LEU A 134 -0.49 -1.18 12.39
C LEU A 134 -1.93 -0.85 12.76
N SER A 135 -2.21 0.38 13.19
CA SER A 135 -3.56 0.78 13.54
C SER A 135 -4.47 0.70 12.32
N SER A 136 -4.02 1.19 11.15
CA SER A 136 -4.79 1.10 9.90
C SER A 136 -5.14 -0.33 9.50
N ILE A 137 -4.19 -1.28 9.66
CA ILE A 137 -4.42 -2.69 9.35
C ILE A 137 -5.35 -3.35 10.38
N THR A 138 -5.19 -2.99 11.66
CA THR A 138 -6.02 -3.48 12.76
C THR A 138 -7.46 -3.01 12.60
N ASP A 139 -7.67 -1.72 12.33
CA ASP A 139 -8.99 -1.11 12.12
C ASP A 139 -9.71 -1.75 10.94
N PHE A 140 -9.00 -1.95 9.82
CA PHE A 140 -9.54 -2.66 8.66
C PHE A 140 -9.87 -4.12 8.99
N SER A 141 -8.99 -4.82 9.71
CA SER A 141 -9.27 -6.20 10.12
C SER A 141 -10.49 -6.29 11.05
N ALA A 142 -10.71 -5.28 11.90
CA ALA A 142 -11.87 -5.17 12.77
C ALA A 142 -13.14 -4.84 11.98
N SER A 143 -13.09 -3.95 10.99
CA SER A 143 -14.26 -3.61 10.16
C SER A 143 -14.81 -4.83 9.40
N LEU A 144 -13.92 -5.74 8.96
CA LEU A 144 -14.29 -6.99 8.30
C LEU A 144 -15.02 -7.99 9.22
N ASN A 145 -14.82 -7.94 10.53
CA ASN A 145 -15.51 -8.84 11.47
C ASN A 145 -16.89 -8.30 11.88
N ASN A 146 -17.16 -7.02 11.64
CA ASN A 146 -18.40 -6.34 12.00
C ASN A 146 -19.35 -6.15 10.80
N SER A 147 -18.98 -6.64 9.61
CA SER A 147 -19.73 -6.56 8.34
C SER A 147 -20.28 -7.92 7.95
#